data_AF-A0A3L8NY53-F1
#
_entry.id   AF-A0A3L8NY53-F1
#
_cell.length_a   1.000
_cell.length_b   1.000
_cell.length_c   1.000
_cell.angle_alpha   90.00
_cell.angle_beta   90.00
_cell.angle_gamma   90.00
#
_symmetry.space_group_name_H-M   'P 1'
#
loop_
_entity.id
_entity.type
_entity.pdbx_description
1 polymer ?
#
loop_
_entity_poly.entity_id
_entity_poly.type
_entity_poly.pdbx_seq_one_letter_code
_entity_poly.pdbx_strand_id
1 'polypeptide(L)'
;MEPKTCASCGRRIEWRKKWERDWDQVRYCSASCRRRGVTDDDERLERSILDLLSRRARSATICPSDAARDVGTDDTWRDLMEPARRAARRLVAAGKVEITQGGRVVDPSTAKGPIRIRRTH
;
A
#
# COMPACT_ATOMS: atom_id res chain seq x y z
N MET A 1 -9.50 8.12 -19.83
CA MET A 1 -8.19 8.32 -19.17
C MET A 1 -8.06 7.26 -18.09
N GLU A 2 -7.02 6.44 -18.15
CA GLU A 2 -6.87 5.29 -17.25
C GLU A 2 -6.45 5.73 -15.84
N PRO A 3 -7.01 5.11 -14.78
CA PRO A 3 -6.63 5.41 -13.41
C PRO A 3 -5.17 5.03 -13.19
N LYS A 4 -4.38 5.97 -12.67
CA LYS A 4 -2.97 5.72 -12.33
C LYS A 4 -2.80 5.53 -10.84
N THR A 5 -1.78 4.79 -10.46
CA THR A 5 -1.38 4.60 -9.07
C THR A 5 -0.06 5.30 -8.80
N CYS A 6 0.02 6.00 -7.66
CA CYS A 6 1.23 6.67 -7.23
C CYS A 6 2.31 5.64 -6.89
N ALA A 7 3.46 5.72 -7.57
CA ALA A 7 4.57 4.80 -7.37
C ALA A 7 5.13 4.83 -5.93
N SER A 8 5.02 5.95 -5.21
CA SER A 8 5.50 6.07 -3.83
C SER A 8 4.51 5.56 -2.79
N CYS A 9 3.25 6.00 -2.83
CA CYS A 9 2.30 5.71 -1.74
C CYS A 9 1.21 4.67 -2.09
N GLY A 10 1.13 4.23 -3.34
CA GLY A 10 0.15 3.25 -3.82
C GLY A 10 -1.29 3.77 -3.90
N ARG A 11 -1.57 5.05 -3.62
CA ARG A 11 -2.90 5.63 -3.80
C ARG A 11 -3.19 5.92 -5.27
N ARG A 12 -4.48 5.88 -5.64
CA ARG A 12 -4.95 6.38 -6.94
C ARG A 12 -4.55 7.84 -7.12
N ILE A 13 -4.05 8.17 -8.30
CA ILE A 13 -3.75 9.53 -8.72
C ILE A 13 -5.04 10.12 -9.27
N GLU A 14 -5.59 11.11 -8.58
CA GLU A 14 -6.71 11.91 -9.10
C GLU A 14 -6.20 12.90 -10.13
N TRP A 15 -6.83 12.93 -11.31
CA TRP A 15 -6.47 13.86 -12.37
C TRP A 15 -6.57 15.32 -11.91
N ARG A 16 -5.71 16.17 -12.45
CA ARG A 16 -5.70 17.62 -12.21
C ARG A 16 -5.43 18.33 -13.53
N LYS A 17 -6.09 19.48 -13.76
CA LYS A 17 -5.94 20.27 -15.00
C LYS A 17 -4.50 20.54 -15.42
N LYS A 18 -3.60 20.77 -14.45
CA LYS A 18 -2.17 20.97 -14.70
C LYS A 18 -1.43 19.78 -15.35
N TRP A 19 -2.08 18.61 -15.44
CA TRP A 19 -1.52 17.39 -16.03
C TRP A 19 -2.15 17.03 -17.37
N GLU A 20 -2.97 17.90 -17.93
CA GLU A 20 -3.64 17.68 -19.23
C GLU A 20 -2.66 17.29 -20.34
N ARG A 21 -1.48 17.92 -20.39
CA ARG A 21 -0.48 17.71 -21.46
C ARG A 21 0.48 16.55 -21.21
N ASP A 22 0.68 16.17 -19.95
CA ASP A 22 1.75 15.25 -19.54
C ASP A 22 1.24 14.09 -18.67
N TRP A 23 -0.06 13.78 -18.73
CA TRP A 23 -0.68 12.74 -17.90
C TRP A 23 0.08 11.41 -17.97
N ASP A 24 0.55 11.04 -19.16
CA ASP A 24 1.31 9.82 -19.41
C ASP A 24 2.59 9.71 -18.58
N GLN A 25 3.22 10.84 -18.29
CA GLN A 25 4.45 10.92 -17.49
C GLN A 25 4.19 11.04 -15.98
N VAL A 26 2.96 11.26 -15.54
CA VAL A 26 2.62 11.40 -14.12
C VAL A 26 2.78 10.07 -13.38
N ARG A 27 3.77 10.00 -12.49
CA ARG A 27 4.06 8.83 -11.63
C ARG A 27 3.70 9.00 -10.15
N TYR A 28 3.51 10.24 -9.69
CA TYR A 28 3.33 10.55 -8.27
C TYR A 28 2.12 11.46 -8.03
N CYS A 29 1.37 11.21 -6.96
CA CYS A 29 0.19 12.02 -6.62
C CYS A 29 0.52 13.41 -6.05
N SER A 30 1.75 13.63 -5.58
CA SER A 30 2.20 14.91 -5.00
C SER A 30 3.71 15.09 -5.06
N ALA A 31 4.17 16.33 -4.89
CA ALA A 31 5.59 16.66 -4.78
C ALA A 31 6.25 15.93 -3.60
N SER A 32 5.57 15.79 -2.47
CA SER A 32 6.08 15.05 -1.30
C SER A 32 6.27 13.56 -1.60
N CYS A 33 5.34 12.93 -2.34
CA CYS A 33 5.51 11.55 -2.79
C CYS A 33 6.67 11.41 -3.78
N ARG A 34 6.85 12.38 -4.69
CA ARG A 34 7.99 12.42 -5.61
C ARG A 34 9.32 12.55 -4.86
N ARG A 35 9.39 13.41 -3.85
CA ARG A 35 10.62 13.62 -3.04
C ARG A 35 10.94 12.42 -2.14
N ARG A 36 9.93 11.81 -1.52
CA ARG A 36 10.14 10.66 -0.63
C ARG A 36 10.48 9.37 -1.39
N GLY A 37 9.81 9.11 -2.51
CA GLY A 37 9.97 7.84 -3.23
C GLY A 37 9.47 6.63 -2.43
N VAL A 38 9.99 5.45 -2.79
CA VAL A 38 9.88 4.18 -2.06
C VAL A 38 11.21 3.99 -1.33
N THR A 39 11.17 3.67 -0.04
CA THR A 39 12.36 3.48 0.81
C THR A 39 12.67 2.00 1.05
N ASP A 40 13.83 1.68 1.63
CA ASP A 40 14.18 0.28 1.97
C ASP A 40 13.15 -0.35 2.91
N ASP A 41 12.65 0.41 3.91
CA ASP A 41 11.58 -0.06 4.79
C ASP A 41 10.27 -0.34 4.03
N ASP A 42 9.94 0.47 3.02
CA ASP A 42 8.77 0.22 2.18
C ASP A 42 8.87 -1.13 1.46
N GLU A 43 10.05 -1.48 0.93
CA GLU A 43 10.30 -2.75 0.25
C GLU A 43 10.38 -3.94 1.22
N ARG A 44 10.96 -3.73 2.41
CA ARG A 44 10.93 -4.73 3.51
C ARG A 44 9.50 -5.04 3.93
N LEU A 45 8.65 -4.01 4.04
CA LEU A 45 7.23 -4.16 4.38
C LEU A 45 6.44 -4.90 3.30
N GLU A 46 6.71 -4.65 2.02
CA GLU A 46 6.08 -5.43 0.93
C GLU A 46 6.44 -6.91 1.02
N ARG A 47 7.72 -7.22 1.22
CA ARG A 47 8.20 -8.60 1.39
C ARG A 47 7.56 -9.25 2.61
N SER A 48 7.54 -8.55 3.75
CA SER A 48 6.92 -9.03 4.98
C SER A 48 5.43 -9.33 4.81
N ILE A 49 4.66 -8.44 4.16
CA ILE A 49 3.23 -8.67 3.88
C ILE A 49 3.04 -9.96 3.08
N LEU A 50 3.82 -10.16 2.02
CA LEU A 50 3.71 -11.35 1.17
C LEU A 50 4.13 -12.62 1.91
N ASP A 51 5.22 -12.57 2.68
CA ASP A 51 5.71 -13.70 3.46
C ASP A 51 4.72 -14.09 4.58
N LEU A 52 4.24 -13.13 5.38
CA LEU A 52 3.23 -13.36 6.40
C LEU A 52 1.95 -13.97 5.83
N LEU A 53 1.50 -13.47 4.68
CA LEU A 53 0.35 -14.06 3.99
C LEU A 53 0.69 -15.47 3.50
N SER A 54 1.90 -15.71 2.98
CA SER A 54 2.36 -17.00 2.43
C SER A 54 2.32 -18.15 3.45
N ARG A 55 2.65 -17.84 4.71
CA ARG A 55 2.71 -18.78 5.84
C ARG A 55 1.34 -19.10 6.44
N ARG A 56 0.29 -18.33 6.13
CA ARG A 56 -1.08 -18.53 6.65
C ARG A 56 -1.96 -19.26 5.64
N ALA A 57 -3.09 -19.80 6.11
CA ALA A 57 -4.12 -20.39 5.25
C ALA A 57 -4.58 -19.42 4.15
N ARG A 58 -5.04 -19.94 3.00
CA ARG A 58 -5.42 -19.11 1.83
C ARG A 58 -6.45 -18.01 2.15
N SER A 59 -7.39 -18.28 3.04
CA SER A 59 -8.44 -17.33 3.46
C SER A 59 -8.01 -16.40 4.59
N ALA A 60 -6.82 -16.60 5.16
CA ALA A 60 -6.35 -15.81 6.28
C ALA A 60 -6.07 -14.37 5.86
N THR A 61 -6.19 -13.47 6.84
CA THR A 61 -5.88 -12.06 6.67
C THR A 61 -4.78 -11.65 7.64
N ILE A 62 -4.06 -10.58 7.32
CA ILE A 62 -3.18 -9.85 8.23
C ILE A 62 -3.69 -8.41 8.38
N CYS A 63 -3.13 -7.63 9.29
CA CYS A 63 -3.27 -6.16 9.29
C CYS A 63 -1.92 -5.46 9.03
N PRO A 64 -1.90 -4.15 8.73
CA PRO A 64 -0.65 -3.41 8.54
C PRO A 64 0.31 -3.51 9.73
N SER A 65 -0.22 -3.66 10.95
CA SER A 65 0.63 -3.82 12.15
C SER A 65 1.34 -5.15 12.24
N ASP A 66 0.83 -6.21 11.61
CA ASP A 66 1.54 -7.49 11.55
C ASP A 66 2.87 -7.30 10.81
N ALA A 67 2.84 -6.68 9.62
CA ALA A 67 4.05 -6.41 8.83
C ALA A 67 4.97 -5.36 9.48
N ALA A 68 4.40 -4.33 10.10
CA ALA A 68 5.20 -3.33 10.80
C ALA A 68 5.97 -3.90 11.98
N ARG A 69 5.36 -4.81 12.75
CA ARG A 69 6.01 -5.50 13.88
C ARG A 69 7.06 -6.52 13.43
N ASP A 70 6.88 -7.11 12.25
CA ASP A 70 7.85 -8.03 11.66
C ASP A 70 9.09 -7.29 11.12
N VAL A 71 8.92 -6.06 10.61
CA VAL A 71 10.01 -5.24 10.06
C VAL A 71 10.69 -4.34 11.10
N GLY A 72 9.92 -3.75 12.00
CA GLY A 72 10.39 -2.81 13.02
C GLY A 72 10.90 -3.50 14.28
N THR A 73 11.63 -2.74 15.10
CA THR A 73 11.99 -3.17 16.47
C THR A 73 10.89 -2.77 17.45
N ASP A 74 10.93 -3.32 18.68
CA ASP A 74 9.86 -3.19 19.69
C ASP A 74 9.39 -1.74 19.92
N ASP A 75 10.30 -0.76 19.83
CA ASP A 75 9.98 0.65 20.05
C ASP A 75 9.67 1.45 18.77
N THR A 76 10.03 0.97 17.57
CA THR A 76 9.96 1.76 16.31
C THR A 76 8.88 1.31 15.34
N TRP A 77 8.28 0.13 15.53
CA TRP A 77 7.30 -0.41 14.58
C TRP A 77 6.07 0.50 14.38
N ARG A 78 5.75 1.37 15.35
CA ARG A 78 4.63 2.32 15.24
C ARG A 78 4.86 3.35 14.12
N ASP A 79 6.11 3.77 13.90
CA ASP A 79 6.48 4.70 12.83
C ASP A 79 6.31 4.06 11.44
N LEU A 80 6.32 2.73 11.39
CA LEU A 80 6.09 1.94 10.17
C LEU A 80 4.61 1.75 9.84
N MET A 81 3.66 2.31 10.60
CA MET A 81 2.22 2.17 10.31
C MET A 81 1.80 2.73 8.94
N GLU A 82 2.15 3.98 8.65
CA GLU A 82 1.83 4.58 7.36
C GLU A 82 2.65 3.96 6.21
N PRO A 83 3.97 3.68 6.37
CA PRO A 83 4.72 2.86 5.42
C PRO A 83 4.08 1.49 5.13
N ALA A 84 3.59 0.78 6.14
CA ALA A 84 2.95 -0.53 5.97
C ALA A 84 1.66 -0.42 5.16
N ARG A 85 0.87 0.64 5.41
CA ARG A 85 -0.29 0.95 4.55
C ARG A 85 0.15 1.23 3.13
N ARG A 86 1.17 2.06 2.89
CA ARG A 86 1.69 2.35 1.54
C ARG A 86 2.13 1.08 0.80
N ALA A 87 2.86 0.19 1.47
CA ALA A 87 3.25 -1.11 0.95
C ALA A 87 2.04 -1.95 0.55
N ALA A 88 1.05 -2.07 1.42
CA ALA A 88 -0.19 -2.78 1.11
C ALA A 88 -0.91 -2.20 -0.12
N ARG A 89 -0.96 -0.87 -0.26
CA ARG A 89 -1.57 -0.21 -1.43
C ARG A 89 -0.80 -0.50 -2.73
N ARG A 90 0.54 -0.48 -2.69
CA ARG A 90 1.36 -0.83 -3.86
C ARG A 90 1.19 -2.29 -4.25
N LEU A 91 1.06 -3.21 -3.29
CA LEU A 91 0.74 -4.61 -3.55
C LEU A 91 -0.66 -4.83 -4.13
N VAL A 92 -1.67 -4.04 -3.72
CA VAL A 92 -2.99 -4.04 -4.37
C VAL A 92 -2.86 -3.59 -5.82
N ALA A 93 -2.13 -2.52 -6.07
CA ALA A 93 -1.91 -2.02 -7.42
C ALA A 93 -1.14 -3.00 -8.32
N ALA A 94 -0.29 -3.84 -7.72
CA ALA A 94 0.41 -4.93 -8.38
C ALA A 94 -0.44 -6.21 -8.53
N GLY A 95 -1.70 -6.22 -8.08
CA GLY A 95 -2.59 -7.39 -8.17
C GLY A 95 -2.22 -8.55 -7.24
N LYS A 96 -1.36 -8.33 -6.24
CA LYS A 96 -0.84 -9.39 -5.36
C LYS A 96 -1.71 -9.63 -4.11
N VAL A 97 -2.41 -8.59 -3.66
CA VAL A 97 -3.24 -8.63 -2.45
C VAL A 97 -4.52 -7.82 -2.63
N GLU A 98 -5.49 -8.06 -1.77
CA GLU A 98 -6.68 -7.23 -1.61
C GLU A 98 -6.69 -6.60 -0.22
N ILE A 99 -7.22 -5.38 -0.13
CA ILE A 99 -7.51 -4.72 1.15
C ILE A 99 -9.01 -4.81 1.43
N THR A 100 -9.35 -5.28 2.64
CA THR A 100 -10.75 -5.42 3.09
C THR A 100 -11.01 -4.67 4.39
N GLN A 101 -12.27 -4.28 4.59
CA GLN A 101 -12.79 -3.72 5.83
C GLN A 101 -14.20 -4.29 6.06
N GLY A 102 -14.46 -4.83 7.25
CA GLY A 102 -15.71 -5.56 7.53
C GLY A 102 -15.95 -6.73 6.56
N GLY A 103 -14.86 -7.40 6.12
CA GLY A 103 -14.92 -8.53 5.18
C GLY A 103 -15.13 -8.16 3.70
N ARG A 104 -15.36 -6.88 3.37
CA ARG A 104 -15.60 -6.40 2.01
C ARG A 104 -14.34 -5.77 1.43
N VAL A 105 -14.05 -6.00 0.15
CA VAL A 105 -12.98 -5.29 -0.56
C VAL A 105 -13.31 -3.79 -0.62
N VAL A 106 -12.34 -2.94 -0.29
CA VAL A 106 -12.50 -1.47 -0.25
C VAL A 106 -11.43 -0.77 -1.06
N ASP A 107 -11.69 0.47 -1.48
CA ASP A 107 -10.66 1.29 -2.13
C ASP A 107 -9.54 1.63 -1.13
N PRO A 108 -8.30 1.17 -1.36
CA PRO A 108 -7.18 1.45 -0.47
C PRO A 108 -6.84 2.93 -0.32
N SER A 109 -7.22 3.77 -1.30
CA SER A 109 -6.91 5.19 -1.33
C SER A 109 -7.78 6.00 -0.35
N THR A 110 -8.97 5.49 -0.02
CA THR A 110 -9.97 6.19 0.79
C THR A 110 -10.31 5.46 2.10
N ALA A 111 -9.93 4.19 2.25
CA ALA A 111 -10.15 3.42 3.46
C ALA A 111 -9.54 4.12 4.71
N LYS A 112 -10.36 4.31 5.74
CA LYS A 112 -9.97 4.90 7.03
C LYS A 112 -10.15 3.88 8.14
N GLY A 113 -9.22 3.89 9.10
CA GLY A 113 -9.28 3.00 10.25
C GLY A 113 -8.69 1.60 9.98
N PRO A 114 -9.06 0.59 10.79
CA PRO A 114 -8.52 -0.76 10.69
C PRO A 114 -8.85 -1.41 9.35
N ILE A 115 -7.81 -1.89 8.68
CA ILE A 115 -7.93 -2.63 7.43
C ILE A 115 -7.33 -4.02 7.59
N ARG A 116 -7.79 -4.95 6.77
CA ARG A 116 -7.23 -6.29 6.63
C ARG A 116 -6.64 -6.45 5.23
N ILE A 117 -5.59 -7.25 5.13
CA ILE A 117 -4.90 -7.56 3.88
C ILE A 117 -5.02 -9.07 3.68
N ARG A 118 -5.38 -9.52 2.48
CA ARG A 118 -5.42 -10.94 2.09
C ARG A 118 -4.83 -11.14 0.70
N ARG A 119 -4.49 -12.38 0.35
CA ARG A 119 -4.05 -12.71 -1.02
C ARG A 119 -5.21 -12.50 -2.00
N THR A 120 -4.89 -12.12 -3.23
CA THR A 120 -5.85 -12.22 -4.34
C THR A 120 -6.20 -13.69 -4.57
N HIS A 121 -7.47 -13.95 -4.90
CA HIS A 121 -8.00 -15.29 -5.16
C HIS A 121 -7.68 -15.76 -6.57
#